data_AF-A0A4R4VAJ9-F1
#
_entry.id   AF-A0A4R4VAJ9-F1
#
_cell.length_a   1.000
_cell.length_b   1.000
_cell.length_c   1.000
_cell.angle_alpha   90.00
_cell.angle_beta   90.00
_cell.angle_gamma   90.00
#
_symmetry.space_group_name_H-M   'P 1'
#
loop_
_entity.id
_entity.type
_entity.pdbx_description
1 polymer ?
#
loop_
_entity_poly.entity_id
_entity_poly.type
_entity_poly.pdbx_seq_one_letter_code
_entity_poly.pdbx_strand_id
1 'polypeptide(L)'
;MNDIEHRSALVIADASGTIVHFNADAELLFGHPASEAVGATLDLIVPAEHQQAHWAGCHRAMRTAHADLEGNPINLPVVCRDGQTRVFPGVFGVLRDPYGNAQGAVATYAAAREGAQPFTPITAPAQRVRPGAG
;
A
#
# COMPACT_ATOMS: atom_id res chain seq x y z
N MET A 1 -27.26 13.22 1.94
CA MET A 1 -26.67 12.03 2.58
C MET A 1 -25.51 11.61 1.69
N ASN A 2 -24.36 12.28 1.85
CA ASN A 2 -23.19 12.05 1.00
C ASN A 2 -22.36 10.91 1.60
N ASP A 3 -22.50 9.74 0.99
CA ASP A 3 -21.80 8.51 1.37
C ASP A 3 -20.38 8.49 0.76
N ILE A 4 -19.54 9.44 1.18
CA ILE A 4 -18.14 9.58 0.72
C ILE A 4 -17.20 9.51 1.93
N GLU A 5 -17.34 8.49 2.78
CA GLU A 5 -16.53 8.42 4.01
C GLU A 5 -15.39 7.38 4.01
N HIS A 6 -15.28 6.45 3.04
CA HIS A 6 -14.19 5.45 3.06
C HIS A 6 -13.74 4.98 1.66
N ARG A 7 -13.27 5.90 0.81
CA ARG A 7 -12.61 5.53 -0.45
C ARG A 7 -11.10 5.41 -0.25
N SER A 8 -10.56 4.22 -0.48
CA SER A 8 -9.13 3.90 -0.32
C SER A 8 -8.59 3.34 -1.62
N ALA A 9 -7.39 3.81 -2.01
CA ALA A 9 -6.67 3.24 -3.13
C ALA A 9 -6.23 1.81 -2.78
N LEU A 10 -6.46 0.86 -3.70
CA LEU A 10 -6.13 -0.55 -3.55
C LEU A 10 -5.21 -0.98 -4.70
N VAL A 11 -4.08 -1.56 -4.33
CA VAL A 11 -3.13 -2.19 -5.25
C VAL A 11 -2.92 -3.63 -4.85
N ILE A 12 -3.02 -4.56 -5.81
CA ILE A 12 -2.66 -5.96 -5.62
C ILE A 12 -1.59 -6.31 -6.64
N ALA A 13 -0.54 -6.98 -6.18
CA ALA A 13 0.49 -7.56 -7.03
C ALA A 13 0.58 -9.08 -6.81
N ASP A 14 0.92 -9.80 -7.87
CA ASP A 14 1.21 -11.24 -7.80
C ASP A 14 2.58 -11.52 -7.16
N ALA A 15 2.96 -12.80 -7.09
CA ALA A 15 4.23 -13.23 -6.50
C ALA A 15 5.49 -12.73 -7.23
N SER A 16 5.37 -12.30 -8.48
CA SER A 16 6.47 -11.65 -9.23
C SER A 16 6.53 -10.14 -9.02
N GLY A 17 5.55 -9.58 -8.30
CA GLY A 17 5.41 -8.14 -8.09
C GLY A 17 4.81 -7.43 -9.31
N THR A 18 4.13 -8.16 -10.21
CA THR A 18 3.32 -7.58 -11.27
C THR A 18 1.97 -7.16 -10.71
N ILE A 19 1.56 -5.92 -10.96
CA ILE A 19 0.28 -5.38 -10.53
C ILE A 19 -0.83 -6.11 -11.29
N VAL A 20 -1.72 -6.77 -10.54
CA VAL A 20 -2.88 -7.50 -11.07
C VAL A 20 -4.20 -6.81 -10.77
N HIS A 21 -4.21 -5.86 -9.83
CA HIS A 21 -5.36 -5.02 -9.54
C HIS A 21 -4.94 -3.62 -9.15
N PHE A 22 -5.66 -2.63 -9.68
CA PHE A 22 -5.45 -1.22 -9.44
C PHE A 22 -6.80 -0.52 -9.54
N ASN A 23 -7.39 -0.11 -8.40
CA ASN A 23 -8.75 0.41 -8.38
C ASN A 23 -8.83 1.90 -8.79
N ALA A 24 -10.05 2.40 -9.02
CA ALA A 24 -10.27 3.79 -9.42
C ALA A 24 -9.71 4.82 -8.43
N ASP A 25 -9.73 4.51 -7.12
CA ASP A 25 -9.14 5.40 -6.12
C ASP A 25 -7.60 5.41 -6.22
N ALA A 26 -6.95 4.31 -6.61
CA ALA A 26 -5.52 4.28 -6.90
C ALA A 26 -5.17 5.06 -8.17
N GLU A 27 -6.03 5.00 -9.21
CA GLU A 27 -5.88 5.84 -10.40
C GLU A 27 -5.91 7.33 -10.05
N LEU A 28 -6.88 7.73 -9.23
CA LEU A 28 -7.02 9.11 -8.77
C LEU A 28 -5.84 9.52 -7.88
N LEU A 29 -5.40 8.64 -6.99
CA LEU A 29 -4.39 8.97 -5.99
C LEU A 29 -2.98 9.06 -6.58
N PHE A 30 -2.63 8.15 -7.51
CA PHE A 30 -1.29 8.07 -8.08
C PHE A 30 -1.20 8.65 -9.51
N GLY A 31 -2.34 8.93 -10.14
CA GLY A 31 -2.45 9.51 -11.47
C GLY A 31 -2.25 8.53 -12.63
N HIS A 32 -1.95 7.25 -12.35
CA HIS A 32 -1.80 6.21 -13.35
C HIS A 32 -3.15 5.59 -13.70
N PRO A 33 -3.58 5.53 -14.98
CA PRO A 33 -4.74 4.72 -15.33
C PRO A 33 -4.43 3.23 -15.12
N ALA A 34 -5.43 2.45 -14.74
CA ALA A 34 -5.33 1.02 -14.51
C ALA A 34 -4.90 0.27 -15.78
N SER A 35 -5.21 0.81 -16.97
CA SER A 35 -4.75 0.29 -18.26
C SER A 35 -3.23 0.42 -18.47
N GLU A 36 -2.56 1.35 -17.78
CA GLU A 36 -1.10 1.45 -17.74
C GLU A 36 -0.51 0.67 -16.55
N ALA A 37 -1.24 0.60 -15.43
CA ALA A 37 -0.74 0.01 -14.20
C ALA A 37 -0.84 -1.52 -14.16
N VAL A 38 -1.96 -2.10 -14.58
CA VAL A 38 -2.14 -3.55 -14.57
C VAL A 38 -1.23 -4.19 -15.63
N GLY A 39 -0.43 -5.16 -15.19
CA GLY A 39 0.62 -5.78 -16.01
C GLY A 39 2.00 -5.12 -15.87
N ALA A 40 2.10 -3.93 -15.28
CA ALA A 40 3.38 -3.33 -14.91
C ALA A 40 3.91 -3.92 -13.58
N THR A 41 5.20 -3.76 -13.32
CA THR A 41 5.78 -4.09 -12.01
C THR A 41 5.48 -3.01 -10.98
N LEU A 42 5.65 -3.33 -9.70
CA LEU A 42 5.55 -2.36 -8.60
C LEU A 42 6.50 -1.15 -8.73
N ASP A 43 7.54 -1.23 -9.57
CA ASP A 43 8.43 -0.10 -9.87
C ASP A 43 7.68 1.13 -10.39
N LEU A 44 6.50 0.93 -11.00
CA LEU A 44 5.64 2.02 -11.46
C LEU A 44 5.30 3.03 -10.35
N ILE A 45 5.15 2.54 -9.12
CA ILE A 45 4.74 3.34 -7.97
C ILE A 45 5.81 3.40 -6.87
N VAL A 46 6.90 2.63 -6.99
CA VAL A 46 8.01 2.62 -6.03
C VAL A 46 9.14 3.56 -6.51
N PRO A 47 9.51 4.60 -5.73
CA PRO A 47 10.62 5.49 -6.08
C PRO A 47 11.92 4.73 -6.31
N ALA A 48 12.69 5.14 -7.33
CA ALA A 48 13.88 4.42 -7.81
C ALA A 48 14.91 4.16 -6.69
N GLU A 49 15.09 5.12 -5.78
CA GLU A 49 15.98 5.01 -4.62
C GLU A 49 15.56 3.95 -3.60
N HIS A 50 14.30 3.49 -3.65
CA HIS A 50 13.74 2.50 -2.74
C HIS A 50 13.48 1.13 -3.39
N GLN A 51 13.55 1.03 -4.72
CA GLN A 51 13.25 -0.21 -5.46
C GLN A 51 14.09 -1.40 -4.98
N GLN A 52 15.40 -1.23 -4.79
CA GLN A 52 16.27 -2.33 -4.34
C GLN A 52 15.82 -2.89 -2.97
N ALA A 53 15.55 -2.02 -2.00
CA ALA A 53 15.11 -2.43 -0.67
C ALA A 53 13.69 -3.03 -0.71
N HIS A 54 12.81 -2.44 -1.52
CA HIS A 54 11.45 -2.93 -1.74
C HIS A 54 11.45 -4.36 -2.28
N TRP A 55 12.19 -4.63 -3.37
CA TRP A 55 12.28 -5.95 -3.97
C TRP A 55 12.92 -6.98 -3.04
N ALA A 56 13.95 -6.62 -2.28
CA ALA A 56 14.51 -7.50 -1.25
C ALA A 56 13.45 -7.89 -0.19
N GLY A 57 12.59 -6.93 0.18
CA GLY A 57 11.41 -7.16 1.02
C GLY A 57 10.41 -8.12 0.39
N CYS A 58 9.98 -7.85 -0.84
CA CYS A 58 9.03 -8.68 -1.57
C CYS A 58 9.54 -10.11 -1.76
N HIS A 59 10.78 -10.29 -2.21
CA HIS A 59 11.36 -11.62 -2.39
C HIS A 59 11.46 -12.40 -1.09
N ARG A 60 11.84 -11.74 0.02
CA ARG A 60 11.80 -12.37 1.35
C ARG A 60 10.37 -12.79 1.68
N ALA A 61 9.40 -11.89 1.52
CA ALA A 61 8.00 -12.15 1.84
C ALA A 61 7.39 -13.28 1.01
N MET A 62 7.71 -13.38 -0.28
CA MET A 62 7.26 -14.48 -1.13
C MET A 62 7.85 -15.83 -0.71
N ARG A 63 9.10 -15.83 -0.23
CA ARG A 63 9.79 -17.06 0.21
C ARG A 63 9.38 -17.50 1.62
N THR A 64 9.13 -16.56 2.52
CA THR A 64 8.84 -16.85 3.94
C THR A 64 7.37 -16.80 4.29
N ALA A 65 6.52 -16.34 3.37
CA ALA A 65 5.14 -16.01 3.67
C ALA A 65 5.03 -15.09 4.89
N HIS A 66 5.87 -14.05 4.98
CA HIS A 66 5.83 -13.06 6.07
C HIS A 66 6.56 -11.77 5.69
N ALA A 67 6.02 -10.62 6.09
CA ALA A 67 6.71 -9.34 5.98
C ALA A 67 6.67 -8.57 7.32
N ASP A 68 7.79 -7.97 7.72
CA ASP A 68 7.94 -7.39 9.06
C ASP A 68 6.98 -6.22 9.35
N LEU A 69 6.56 -5.50 8.31
CA LEU A 69 5.64 -4.35 8.41
C LEU A 69 4.20 -4.71 8.01
N GLU A 70 3.91 -6.00 7.79
CA GLU A 70 2.58 -6.46 7.41
C GLU A 70 1.52 -6.05 8.46
N GLY A 71 0.42 -5.46 7.98
CA GLY A 71 -0.69 -5.02 8.83
C GLY A 71 -0.44 -3.73 9.62
N ASN A 72 0.79 -3.21 9.64
CA ASN A 72 1.13 -1.98 10.37
C ASN A 72 0.87 -0.74 9.49
N PRO A 73 0.08 0.24 9.96
CA PRO A 73 -0.08 1.52 9.26
C PRO A 73 1.24 2.30 9.22
N ILE A 74 1.73 2.59 8.02
CA ILE A 74 2.97 3.33 7.77
C ILE A 74 2.79 4.36 6.66
N ASN A 75 3.63 5.40 6.67
CA ASN A 75 3.72 6.36 5.59
C ASN A 75 4.61 5.79 4.47
N LEU A 76 4.06 5.60 3.27
CA LEU A 76 4.75 5.02 2.12
C LEU A 76 5.06 6.10 1.07
N PRO A 77 6.33 6.25 0.64
CA PRO A 77 6.64 7.09 -0.50
C PRO A 77 6.21 6.37 -1.79
N VAL A 78 5.50 7.09 -2.65
CA VAL A 78 5.00 6.62 -3.94
C VAL A 78 5.39 7.62 -5.01
N VAL A 79 5.99 7.16 -6.09
CA VAL A 79 6.17 7.98 -7.30
C VAL A 79 4.85 8.00 -8.07
N CYS A 80 4.34 9.19 -8.36
CA CYS A 80 3.10 9.37 -9.14
C CYS A 80 3.42 9.55 -10.63
N ARG A 81 2.38 9.53 -11.48
CA ARG A 81 2.53 9.66 -12.94
C ARG A 81 3.24 10.93 -13.41
N ASP A 82 3.17 12.00 -12.62
CA ASP A 82 3.87 13.26 -12.89
C ASP A 82 5.36 13.23 -12.51
N GLY A 83 5.87 12.07 -12.06
CA GLY A 83 7.24 11.86 -11.63
C GLY A 83 7.55 12.40 -10.23
N GLN A 84 6.56 12.98 -9.53
CA GLN A 84 6.77 13.47 -8.16
C GLN A 84 6.52 12.35 -7.15
N THR A 85 7.44 12.21 -6.19
CA THR A 85 7.25 11.33 -5.04
C THR A 85 6.38 12.02 -3.99
N ARG A 86 5.31 11.36 -3.58
CA ARG A 86 4.39 11.79 -2.52
C ARG A 86 4.31 10.72 -1.44
N VAL A 87 3.99 11.13 -0.22
CA VAL A 87 3.91 10.23 0.93
C VAL A 87 2.44 9.96 1.26
N PHE A 88 2.04 8.70 1.17
CA PHE A 88 0.67 8.26 1.44
C PHE A 88 0.61 7.35 2.65
N PRO A 89 -0.35 7.56 3.56
CA PRO A 89 -0.67 6.58 4.58
C PRO A 89 -1.11 5.27 3.94
N GLY A 90 -0.56 4.14 4.36
CA GLY A 90 -0.96 2.84 3.84
C GLY A 90 -0.72 1.68 4.78
N VAL A 91 -1.36 0.57 4.45
CA VAL A 91 -1.16 -0.74 5.09
C VAL A 91 -0.92 -1.73 3.96
N PHE A 92 0.07 -2.59 4.10
CA PHE A 92 0.29 -3.68 3.16
C PHE A 92 0.33 -5.03 3.88
N GLY A 93 0.13 -6.10 3.13
CA GLY A 93 0.24 -7.46 3.60
C GLY A 93 0.48 -8.44 2.48
N VAL A 94 0.80 -9.68 2.86
CA VAL A 94 1.09 -10.75 1.91
C VAL A 94 -0.16 -11.59 1.73
N LEU A 95 -0.58 -11.78 0.48
CA LEU A 95 -1.68 -12.67 0.16
C LEU A 95 -1.21 -14.12 0.25
N ARG A 96 -2.03 -14.97 0.86
CA ARG A 96 -1.72 -16.39 1.09
C ARG A 96 -2.81 -17.29 0.51
N ASP A 97 -2.39 -18.46 0.04
CA ASP A 97 -3.31 -19.55 -0.23
C ASP A 97 -3.81 -20.19 1.09
N PRO A 98 -4.80 -21.10 1.04
CA PRO A 98 -5.31 -21.80 2.23
C PRO A 98 -4.27 -22.68 2.97
N TYR A 99 -3.11 -22.94 2.36
CA TYR A 99 -2.01 -23.70 2.95
C TYR A 99 -0.92 -22.80 3.56
N GLY A 100 -1.06 -21.48 3.45
CA GLY A 100 -0.14 -20.50 4.01
C GLY A 100 0.99 -20.09 3.07
N ASN A 101 1.03 -20.54 1.82
CA ASN A 101 2.06 -20.11 0.87
C ASN A 101 1.74 -18.71 0.35
N ALA A 102 2.78 -17.88 0.19
CA ALA A 102 2.61 -16.56 -0.40
C ALA A 102 2.21 -16.65 -1.88
N GLN A 103 1.22 -15.86 -2.29
CA GLN A 103 0.72 -15.76 -3.65
C GLN A 103 0.89 -14.34 -4.25
N GLY A 104 1.18 -13.36 -3.41
CA GLY A 104 1.34 -11.97 -3.82
C GLY A 104 1.25 -11.01 -2.65
N ALA A 105 0.99 -9.75 -2.92
CA ALA A 105 0.85 -8.70 -1.92
C ALA A 105 -0.37 -7.81 -2.20
N VAL A 106 -0.92 -7.24 -1.14
CA VAL A 106 -2.00 -6.25 -1.20
C VAL A 106 -1.58 -5.02 -0.41
N ALA A 107 -1.90 -3.84 -0.92
CA ALA A 107 -1.69 -2.58 -0.23
C ALA A 107 -2.91 -1.68 -0.37
N THR A 108 -3.32 -1.05 0.73
CA THR A 108 -4.32 0.01 0.76
C THR A 108 -3.65 1.33 1.10
N TYR A 109 -4.15 2.42 0.52
CA TYR A 109 -3.65 3.76 0.75
C TYR A 109 -4.79 4.75 0.97
N ALA A 110 -4.52 5.75 1.81
CA ALA A 110 -5.38 6.90 2.01
C ALA A 110 -4.74 8.17 1.42
N ALA A 111 -5.52 9.25 1.35
CA ALA A 111 -5.03 10.55 0.91
C ALA A 111 -3.81 11.01 1.72
N ALA A 112 -2.88 11.68 1.05
CA ALA A 112 -1.69 12.25 1.67
C ALA A 112 -2.07 13.23 2.80
N ARG A 113 -1.22 13.30 3.82
CA ARG A 113 -1.34 14.27 4.92
C ARG A 113 -0.13 15.20 4.89
N GLU A 114 -0.35 16.48 5.18
CA GLU A 114 0.75 17.44 5.30
C GLU A 114 1.76 17.00 6.36
N GLY A 115 3.04 17.17 6.06
CA GLY A 115 4.15 16.84 6.98
C GLY A 115 4.43 15.35 7.18
N ALA A 116 3.77 14.45 6.45
CA ALA A 116 4.05 13.01 6.53
C ALA A 116 5.49 12.68 6.07
N GLN A 117 6.22 11.92 6.88
CA GLN A 117 7.59 11.48 6.57
C GLN A 117 7.60 10.03 6.06
N PRO A 118 8.39 9.68 5.04
CA PRO A 118 8.51 8.31 4.53
C PRO A 118 8.89 7.30 5.62
N PHE A 119 8.30 6.10 5.54
CA PHE A 119 8.53 4.94 6.40
C PHE A 119 8.34 5.19 7.91
N THR A 120 7.57 6.20 8.28
CA THR A 120 7.21 6.44 9.68
C THR A 120 5.91 5.73 10.05
N PRO A 121 5.84 5.08 11.24
CA PRO A 121 4.60 4.50 11.74
C PRO A 121 3.51 5.57 11.89
N ILE A 122 2.28 5.21 11.54
CA ILE A 122 1.11 6.06 11.79
C ILE A 122 0.53 5.67 13.14
N THR A 123 0.85 6.45 14.17
CA THR A 123 0.19 6.31 15.46
C THR A 123 -1.23 6.86 15.32
N ALA A 124 -2.24 6.00 15.41
CA ALA A 124 -3.60 6.48 15.57
C ALA A 124 -3.67 7.32 16.86
N PRO A 125 -4.37 8.47 16.89
CA PRO A 125 -4.70 9.09 18.16
C PRO A 125 -5.41 8.04 19.01
N ALA A 126 -4.98 7.85 20.27
CA ALA A 126 -5.56 6.88 21.18
C ALA A 126 -7.09 6.96 21.08
N GLN A 127 -7.73 5.88 20.61
CA GLN A 127 -9.18 5.84 20.53
C GLN A 127 -9.68 6.12 21.94
N ARG A 128 -10.42 7.22 22.13
CA ARG A 128 -11.11 7.44 23.41
C ARG A 128 -12.06 6.26 23.57
N VAL A 129 -11.70 5.33 24.45
CA VAL A 129 -12.61 4.33 24.98
C VAL A 129 -13.82 5.11 25.46
N ARG A 130 -14.98 4.93 24.80
CA ARG A 130 -16.22 5.48 25.34
C ARG A 130 -16.38 4.84 26.72
N PRO A 131 -16.45 5.61 27.82
CA PRO A 131 -16.77 5.03 29.10
C PRO A 131 -18.12 4.33 28.92
N GLY A 132 -18.15 3.03 29.21
CA GLY A 132 -19.37 2.24 29.14
C GLY A 132 -20.45 2.92 29.96
N ALA A 133 -21.63 3.08 29.36
CA ALA A 133 -22.83 3.43 30.09
C ALA A 133 -23.10 2.29 31.09
N GLY A 134 -22.86 2.58 32.37
CA GLY A 134 -23.38 1.81 33.50
C GLY A 134 -24.74 2.33 33.93
#